data_AF-G3RDL2-F1
#
_entry.id   AF-G3RDL2-F1
#
_cell.length_a   1.000
_cell.length_b   1.000
_cell.length_c   1.000
_cell.angle_alpha   90.00
_cell.angle_beta   90.00
_cell.angle_gamma   90.00
#
_symmetry.space_group_name_H-M   'P 1'
#
loop_
_entity.id
_entity.type
_entity.pdbx_description
1 polymer ?
#
loop_
_entity_poly.entity_id
_entity_poly.type
_entity_poly.pdbx_seq_one_letter_code
_entity_poly.pdbx_strand_id
1 'polypeptide(L)'
;MEDMPLVISKQKTEVVCGVPTQVVCTAFSSHILVVVTQFGKMGTLVSLEPSSVASDVSKPVLTTKVLLGQDEPLIHVFAKNLVAFVSQEAGNRAVLLAVAVKDKSMEGLKALREVIRVCQVW
;
A
#
# COMPACT_ATOMS: atom_id res chain seq x y z
N MET A 1 17.27 -26.30 -8.05
CA MET A 1 17.14 -24.98 -7.39
C MET A 1 16.01 -25.16 -6.39
N GLU A 2 16.32 -25.10 -5.09
CA GLU A 2 15.29 -25.22 -4.04
C GLU A 2 14.31 -24.04 -4.13
N ASP A 3 13.06 -24.25 -3.72
CA ASP A 3 11.99 -23.24 -3.72
C ASP A 3 12.19 -22.23 -2.56
N MET A 4 13.33 -21.53 -2.59
CA MET A 4 13.67 -20.51 -1.61
C MET A 4 13.38 -19.13 -2.21
N PRO A 5 12.48 -18.33 -1.59
CA PRO A 5 12.10 -17.04 -2.13
C PRO A 5 13.27 -16.04 -2.07
N LEU A 6 13.52 -15.36 -3.19
CA LEU A 6 14.57 -14.33 -3.30
C LEU A 6 14.20 -13.01 -2.61
N VAL A 7 12.91 -12.80 -2.33
CA VAL A 7 12.37 -11.60 -1.68
C VAL A 7 11.43 -11.99 -0.56
N ILE A 8 11.40 -11.19 0.51
CA ILE A 8 10.50 -11.41 1.63
C ILE A 8 9.10 -10.97 1.20
N SER A 9 8.13 -11.87 1.36
CA SER A 9 6.71 -11.58 1.15
C SER A 9 5.88 -12.15 2.29
N LYS A 10 4.88 -11.39 2.73
CA LYS A 10 3.86 -11.83 3.70
C LYS A 10 2.48 -11.50 3.17
N GLN A 11 1.52 -12.35 3.52
CA GLN A 11 0.13 -12.16 3.14
C GLN A 11 -0.82 -12.52 4.27
N LYS A 12 -1.98 -11.86 4.29
CA LYS A 12 -3.06 -12.13 5.22
C LYS A 12 -4.39 -11.90 4.53
N THR A 13 -5.34 -12.80 4.77
CA THR A 13 -6.75 -12.57 4.45
C THR A 13 -7.48 -12.24 5.74
N GLU A 14 -8.26 -11.16 5.73
CA GLU A 14 -9.03 -10.70 6.88
C GLU A 14 -10.37 -10.11 6.42
N VAL A 15 -11.40 -10.19 7.26
CA VAL A 15 -12.69 -9.54 6.98
C VAL A 15 -12.63 -8.07 7.43
N VAL A 16 -12.64 -7.15 6.47
CA VAL A 16 -12.60 -5.71 6.74
C VAL A 16 -13.95 -5.09 6.37
N CYS A 17 -14.63 -4.52 7.37
CA CYS A 17 -15.97 -3.92 7.20
C CYS A 17 -16.96 -4.87 6.50
N GLY A 18 -16.93 -6.16 6.87
CA GLY A 18 -17.79 -7.19 6.29
C GLY A 18 -17.35 -7.71 4.93
N VAL A 19 -16.23 -7.25 4.38
CA VAL A 19 -15.72 -7.68 3.07
C VAL A 19 -14.41 -8.46 3.23
N PRO A 20 -14.34 -9.73 2.79
CA PRO A 20 -13.09 -10.48 2.74
C PRO A 20 -12.06 -9.72 1.90
N THR A 21 -10.93 -9.42 2.53
CA THR A 21 -9.86 -8.62 1.95
C THR A 21 -8.55 -9.36 2.08
N GLN A 22 -7.85 -9.53 0.96
CA GLN A 22 -6.52 -10.10 0.94
C GLN A 22 -5.49 -8.97 0.83
N VAL A 23 -4.49 -9.03 1.71
CA VAL A 23 -3.34 -8.14 1.72
C VAL A 23 -2.08 -8.94 1.46
N VAL A 24 -1.23 -8.42 0.59
CA VAL A 24 0.12 -8.96 0.34
C VAL A 24 1.11 -7.80 0.40
N CYS A 25 2.20 -7.98 1.14
CA CYS A 25 3.32 -7.04 1.16
C CYS A 25 4.60 -7.77 0.76
N THR A 26 5.32 -7.22 -0.21
CA THR A 26 6.59 -7.78 -0.70
C THR A 26 7.66 -6.70 -0.72
N ALA A 27 8.82 -7.01 -0.15
CA ALA A 27 9.95 -6.10 -0.07
C ALA A 27 10.90 -6.31 -1.25
N PHE A 28 11.11 -5.25 -2.03
CA PHE A 28 12.16 -5.14 -3.03
C PHE A 28 13.25 -4.18 -2.56
N SER A 29 14.35 -4.09 -3.31
CA SER A 29 15.49 -3.22 -2.96
C SER A 29 15.09 -1.75 -2.80
N SER A 30 14.30 -1.20 -3.72
CA SER A 30 13.89 0.22 -3.72
C SER A 30 12.40 0.44 -3.46
N HIS A 31 11.59 -0.62 -3.48
CA HIS A 31 10.13 -0.53 -3.40
C HIS A 31 9.55 -1.51 -2.39
N ILE A 32 8.41 -1.15 -1.79
CA ILE A 32 7.49 -2.10 -1.18
C ILE A 32 6.28 -2.23 -2.10
N LEU A 33 5.99 -3.45 -2.55
CA LEU A 33 4.73 -3.76 -3.22
C LEU A 33 3.69 -4.06 -2.15
N VAL A 34 2.58 -3.33 -2.17
CA VAL A 34 1.41 -3.58 -1.32
C VAL A 34 0.20 -3.87 -2.22
N VAL A 35 -0.39 -5.03 -2.06
CA VAL A 35 -1.64 -5.41 -2.72
C VAL A 35 -2.74 -5.44 -1.67
N VAL A 36 -3.83 -4.73 -1.91
CA VAL A 36 -5.05 -4.77 -1.09
C VAL A 36 -6.22 -5.05 -2.03
N THR A 37 -6.70 -6.29 -2.03
CA THR A 37 -7.72 -6.75 -2.98
C THR A 37 -8.97 -7.27 -2.28
N GLN A 38 -10.11 -6.79 -2.75
CA GLN A 38 -11.43 -7.34 -2.49
C GLN A 38 -12.01 -7.88 -3.81
N PHE A 39 -12.83 -8.94 -3.72
CA PHE A 39 -13.54 -9.54 -4.86
C PHE A 39 -12.62 -10.02 -6.01
N GLY A 40 -11.36 -10.35 -5.72
CA GLY A 40 -10.40 -10.85 -6.72
C GLY A 40 -9.99 -9.82 -7.77
N LYS A 41 -10.20 -8.52 -7.54
CA LYS A 41 -9.83 -7.45 -8.47
C LYS A 41 -8.44 -6.90 -8.14
N MET A 42 -7.64 -6.59 -9.16
CA MET A 42 -6.39 -5.85 -8.95
C MET A 42 -6.65 -4.40 -8.51
N GLY A 43 -7.68 -3.76 -9.06
CA GLY A 43 -8.07 -2.40 -8.72
C GLY A 43 -7.22 -1.33 -9.40
N THR A 44 -7.04 -0.19 -8.74
CA THR A 44 -6.20 0.91 -9.21
C THR A 44 -4.77 0.68 -8.77
N LEU A 45 -3.81 0.85 -9.67
CA LEU A 45 -2.38 0.79 -9.37
C LEU A 45 -1.83 2.20 -9.17
N VAL A 46 -1.25 2.48 -8.01
CA VAL A 46 -0.76 3.80 -7.61
C VAL A 46 0.70 3.69 -7.17
N SER A 47 1.59 4.47 -7.76
CA SER A 47 2.96 4.67 -7.26
C SER A 47 2.97 5.83 -6.27
N LEU A 48 3.63 5.61 -5.14
CA LEU A 48 3.89 6.60 -4.10
C LEU A 48 5.40 6.76 -3.93
N GLU A 49 5.93 7.90 -4.35
CA GLU A 49 7.35 8.22 -4.32
C GLU A 49 7.60 9.31 -3.27
N PRO A 50 8.61 9.17 -2.39
CA PRO A 50 9.08 10.26 -1.55
C PRO A 50 9.54 11.43 -2.44
N SER A 51 9.03 12.63 -2.17
CA SER A 51 9.40 13.83 -2.90
C SER A 51 10.83 14.23 -2.55
N SER A 52 11.61 14.61 -3.57
CA SER A 52 12.93 15.23 -3.41
C SER A 52 12.87 16.70 -2.97
N VAL A 53 11.67 17.27 -2.84
CA VAL A 53 11.48 18.67 -2.45
C VAL A 53 11.73 18.80 -0.95
N ALA A 54 12.72 19.61 -0.58
CA ALA A 54 13.00 19.94 0.81
C ALA A 54 11.79 20.68 1.39
N SER A 55 11.09 20.04 2.33
CA SER A 55 10.11 20.69 3.18
C SER A 55 10.61 20.66 4.62
N ASP A 56 10.39 21.72 5.41
CA ASP A 56 10.69 21.82 6.85
C ASP A 56 9.93 20.80 7.73
N VAL A 57 9.28 19.81 7.11
CA VAL A 57 8.57 18.73 7.78
C VAL A 57 9.51 17.53 7.88
N SER A 58 9.66 16.96 9.07
CA SER A 58 10.52 15.80 9.36
C SER A 58 10.20 14.53 8.54
N LYS A 59 9.13 14.54 7.75
CA LYS A 59 8.65 13.42 6.92
C LYS A 59 8.53 13.86 5.47
N PRO A 60 9.15 13.15 4.51
CA PRO A 60 9.05 13.49 3.09
C PRO A 60 7.59 13.52 2.62
N VAL A 61 7.24 14.51 1.80
CA VAL A 61 5.94 14.55 1.13
C VAL A 61 5.88 13.41 0.12
N LEU A 62 4.82 12.60 0.10
CA LEU A 62 4.66 11.55 -0.92
C LEU A 62 3.97 12.11 -2.15
N THR A 63 4.60 11.96 -3.32
CA THR A 63 3.97 12.18 -4.62
C THR A 63 3.25 10.90 -5.02
N THR A 64 2.01 11.03 -5.51
CA THR A 64 1.18 9.91 -5.94
C THR A 64 0.92 10.00 -7.42
N LYS A 65 1.07 8.88 -8.14
CA LYS A 65 0.73 8.77 -9.56
C LYS A 65 -0.12 7.52 -9.79
N VAL A 66 -1.32 7.67 -10.35
CA VAL A 66 -2.11 6.53 -10.83
C VAL A 66 -1.45 6.02 -12.11
N LEU A 67 -1.12 4.73 -12.12
CA LEU A 67 -0.46 4.05 -13.24
C LEU A 67 -1.47 3.28 -14.09
N LEU A 68 -2.48 2.67 -13.45
CA LEU A 68 -3.56 1.93 -14.09
C LEU A 68 -4.86 2.10 -13.30
N GLY A 69 -5.98 2.10 -14.01
CA GLY A 69 -7.31 2.28 -13.42
C GLY A 69 -7.78 3.74 -13.49
N GLN A 70 -8.84 4.05 -12.75
CA GLN A 70 -9.46 5.37 -12.76
C GLN A 70 -8.61 6.37 -11.94
N ASP A 71 -8.22 7.46 -12.58
CA ASP A 71 -7.46 8.55 -11.97
C ASP A 71 -8.41 9.63 -11.43
N GLU A 72 -8.76 9.50 -10.15
CA GLU A 72 -9.66 10.41 -9.45
C GLU A 72 -9.00 10.96 -8.18
N PRO A 73 -9.20 12.24 -7.81
CA PRO A 73 -8.51 12.85 -6.66
C PRO A 73 -8.62 12.07 -5.35
N LEU A 74 -9.76 11.41 -5.12
CA LEU A 74 -9.99 10.62 -3.91
C LEU A 74 -9.04 9.43 -3.77
N ILE A 75 -8.62 8.79 -4.88
CA ILE A 75 -7.73 7.62 -4.80
C ILE A 75 -6.33 8.01 -4.34
N HIS A 76 -5.86 9.21 -4.71
CA HIS A 76 -4.58 9.74 -4.25
C HIS A 76 -4.58 9.97 -2.74
N VAL A 77 -5.64 10.59 -2.22
CA VAL A 77 -5.80 10.85 -0.79
C VAL A 77 -5.93 9.53 -0.02
N PHE A 78 -6.72 8.59 -0.54
CA PHE A 78 -6.88 7.27 0.08
C PHE A 78 -5.56 6.49 0.10
N ALA A 79 -4.84 6.43 -1.03
CA ALA A 79 -3.55 5.76 -1.12
C ALA A 79 -2.52 6.33 -0.13
N LYS A 80 -2.38 7.66 -0.05
CA LYS A 80 -1.47 8.29 0.93
C LYS A 80 -1.84 7.91 2.36
N ASN A 81 -3.11 8.05 2.73
CA ASN A 81 -3.55 7.75 4.10
C ASN A 81 -3.44 6.27 4.47
N LEU A 82 -3.45 5.38 3.45
CA LEU A 82 -3.34 3.93 3.64
C LEU A 82 -1.89 3.48 3.80
N VAL A 83 -0.96 3.93 2.95
CA VAL A 83 0.41 3.35 2.90
C VAL A 83 1.55 4.34 3.15
N ALA A 84 1.28 5.60 3.53
CA ALA A 84 2.36 6.54 3.85
C ALA A 84 3.28 6.04 4.99
N PHE A 85 2.71 5.36 5.99
CA PHE A 85 3.48 4.78 7.08
C PHE A 85 4.44 3.68 6.60
N VAL A 86 4.05 2.90 5.58
CA VAL A 86 4.88 1.86 4.97
C VAL A 86 6.13 2.48 4.37
N SER A 87 5.98 3.54 3.58
CA SER A 87 7.13 4.25 2.99
C SER A 87 8.06 4.79 4.07
N GLN A 88 7.51 5.49 5.06
CA GLN A 88 8.29 6.12 6.14
C GLN A 88 9.10 5.10 6.95
N GLU A 89 8.46 3.99 7.33
CA GLU A 89 9.11 2.96 8.14
C GLU A 89 10.03 2.06 7.34
N ALA A 90 9.81 1.92 6.03
CA ALA A 90 10.68 1.20 5.13
C ALA A 90 11.93 2.01 4.70
N GLY A 91 12.29 3.05 5.43
CA GLY A 91 13.44 3.91 5.14
C GLY A 91 13.18 4.89 3.99
N ASN A 92 11.96 5.41 3.87
CA ASN A 92 11.49 6.23 2.74
C ASN A 92 11.65 5.52 1.40
N ARG A 93 11.41 4.20 1.35
CA ARG A 93 11.29 3.47 0.08
C ARG A 93 9.99 3.83 -0.62
N ALA A 94 10.00 3.77 -1.95
CA ALA A 94 8.80 3.93 -2.75
C ALA A 94 7.78 2.83 -2.46
N VAL A 95 6.49 3.12 -2.62
CA VAL A 95 5.43 2.12 -2.46
C VAL A 95 4.66 2.00 -3.77
N LEU A 96 4.57 0.77 -4.28
CA LEU A 96 3.67 0.44 -5.36
C LEU A 96 2.42 -0.21 -4.75
N LEU A 97 1.28 0.48 -4.85
CA LEU A 97 0.01 0.05 -4.27
C LEU A 97 -0.95 -0.42 -5.36
N ALA A 98 -1.36 -1.69 -5.33
CA ALA A 98 -2.53 -2.17 -6.05
C ALA A 98 -3.72 -2.23 -5.08
N VAL A 99 -4.78 -1.46 -5.34
CA VAL A 99 -5.89 -1.30 -4.39
C VAL A 99 -7.26 -1.46 -5.05
N ALA A 100 -8.00 -2.47 -4.59
CA ALA A 100 -9.38 -2.75 -4.96
C ALA A 100 -10.23 -2.82 -3.69
N VAL A 101 -10.72 -1.67 -3.23
CA VAL A 101 -11.58 -1.56 -2.04
C VAL A 101 -12.86 -0.83 -2.39
N LYS A 102 -14.00 -1.45 -2.06
CA LYS A 102 -15.33 -0.91 -2.36
C LYS A 102 -15.67 0.27 -1.46
N ASP A 103 -15.57 0.09 -0.14
CA ASP A 103 -15.85 1.13 0.86
C ASP A 103 -14.55 1.76 1.35
N LYS A 104 -14.42 3.08 1.17
CA LYS A 104 -13.25 3.88 1.56
C LYS A 104 -13.50 4.68 2.85
N SER A 105 -14.36 4.17 3.72
CA SER A 105 -14.63 4.72 5.06
C SER A 105 -13.37 4.81 5.94
N MET A 106 -13.43 5.66 6.97
CA MET A 106 -12.33 5.88 7.90
C MET A 106 -12.04 4.62 8.73
N GLU A 107 -13.09 3.89 9.08
CA GLU A 107 -13.05 2.61 9.79
C GLU A 107 -12.36 1.55 8.94
N GLY A 108 -12.75 1.43 7.66
CA GLY A 108 -12.12 0.54 6.69
C GLY A 108 -10.65 0.87 6.49
N LEU A 109 -10.30 2.14 6.33
CA LEU A 109 -8.91 2.59 6.23
C LEU A 109 -8.08 2.17 7.45
N LYS A 110 -8.59 2.41 8.68
CA LYS A 110 -7.90 2.02 9.91
C LYS A 110 -7.68 0.51 9.97
N ALA A 111 -8.72 -0.27 9.72
CA ALA A 111 -8.64 -1.73 9.73
C ALA A 111 -7.65 -2.27 8.69
N LEU A 112 -7.66 -1.71 7.46
CA LEU A 112 -6.70 -2.11 6.41
C LEU A 112 -5.25 -1.84 6.83
N ARG A 113 -4.97 -0.72 7.51
CA ARG A 113 -3.62 -0.43 8.02
C ARG A 113 -3.14 -1.48 9.04
N GLU A 114 -4.03 -1.95 9.91
CA GLU A 114 -3.70 -3.05 10.84
C GLU A 114 -3.40 -4.35 10.10
N VAL A 115 -4.14 -4.68 9.05
CA VAL A 115 -3.83 -5.88 8.23
C VAL A 115 -2.48 -5.73 7.50
N ILE A 116 -2.17 -4.54 6.99
CA ILE A 116 -0.87 -4.23 6.38
C ILE A 116 0.27 -4.35 7.42
N ARG A 117 0.05 -3.91 8.66
CA ARG A 117 0.99 -4.09 9.78
C ARG A 117 1.30 -5.56 10.06
N VAL A 118 0.28 -6.41 10.08
CA VAL A 118 0.47 -7.86 10.23
C VAL A 118 1.34 -8.44 9.09
N CYS A 119 1.25 -7.85 7.89
CA CYS A 119 2.05 -8.22 6.73
C CYS A 119 3.39 -7.47 6.63
N GLN A 120 3.90 -6.85 7.71
CA GLN A 120 5.14 -6.08 7.64
C GLN A 120 6.34 -6.93 7.15
N VAL A 121 7.02 -6.43 6.10
CA VAL A 121 8.19 -7.02 5.44
C VAL A 121 9.37 -6.06 5.29
N TRP A 122 9.24 -4.86 5.85
CA TRP A 122 10.29 -3.83 5.89
C TRP A 122 10.89 -3.70 7.27
#